data_AF-C7GQX3-F1
#
_entry.id   AF-C7GQX3-F1
#
_cell.length_a   1.000
_cell.length_b   1.000
_cell.length_c   1.000
_cell.angle_alpha   90.00
_cell.angle_beta   90.00
_cell.angle_gamma   90.00
#
_symmetry.space_group_name_H-M   'P 1'
#
loop_
_entity.id
_entity.type
_entity.pdbx_description
1 polymer ?
#
loop_
_entity_poly.entity_id
_entity_poly.type
_entity_poly.pdbx_seq_one_letter_code
_entity_poly.pdbx_strand_id
1 'polypeptide(L)'
;MVAALTYLPTELIQRIFEFTVVETDSQYWLYNLVALIDFSVSSRGGGSITEDFLTNYVRKNLMVLDLTCEATQDSILRAEYGFLKRLLPYIDMDAQYIRVVDLETNVDKAQNLKAEKLIVIFDEFSDLKLIETFFPLANSNSNITEFVFCVRNIKSSFYSPLEKLHIANIVADIDINTLYLDFVDSNIYSDQNLFGIFDPDIFQLINKNYRNFFSKTNEKGKKRPPICKKICFPFVETLNLDYMALDSFFNSILHKLTTKIKTFERNNEFDVDKNLNLNSTTTVAALIIKSILQQFFNNFHISFPNLVTLNFIKMSTYPNNNEITQCCNFIDLSSYVLNKCLSENISINFLFQLHSLKNWSMPKIKEFTGHKFKYDETTFSGSPERYIKSLRGNIKILQEMAINETNDGTCYFRVKLIPEGVEKTQIIDWIPFTSSFSDDTFKQRHHLKRPMICLKNNSLRSLTVKIIRIEKCSSIRIQGFYLPNLQELFINNTLCDTTQHQKQASNDMSCIEFTSWNELSQCKKLGFAQLEDDSNYVLNISNLQDHLPNLDLRESFPTFFDIRQKFVVV
;
A
#
# COMPACT_ATOMS: atom_id res chain seq x y z
N MET A 1 18.30 -18.66 -3.18
CA MET A 1 18.66 -18.61 -4.62
C MET A 1 20.12 -18.26 -4.82
N VAL A 2 20.59 -17.09 -4.36
CA VAL A 2 21.99 -16.61 -4.44
C VAL A 2 23.02 -17.65 -3.93
N ALA A 3 22.81 -18.20 -2.73
CA ALA A 3 23.73 -19.20 -2.17
C ALA A 3 23.66 -20.57 -2.87
N ALA A 4 22.66 -20.85 -3.71
CA ALA A 4 22.53 -22.13 -4.40
C ALA A 4 23.12 -22.10 -5.82
N LEU A 5 23.09 -20.94 -6.49
CA LEU A 5 23.61 -20.76 -7.85
C LEU A 5 25.14 -20.77 -7.90
N THR A 6 25.82 -20.35 -6.84
CA THR A 6 27.30 -20.33 -6.75
C THR A 6 27.94 -21.72 -6.73
N TYR A 7 27.15 -22.78 -6.50
CA TYR A 7 27.62 -24.18 -6.49
C TYR A 7 27.33 -24.91 -7.80
N LEU A 8 26.74 -24.25 -8.80
CA LEU A 8 26.40 -24.86 -10.08
C LEU A 8 27.56 -24.78 -11.09
N PRO A 9 27.72 -25.77 -11.98
CA PRO A 9 28.65 -25.68 -13.10
C PRO A 9 28.36 -24.46 -13.99
N THR A 10 29.40 -23.85 -14.56
CA THR A 10 29.30 -22.65 -15.40
C THR A 10 28.34 -22.80 -16.56
N GLU A 11 28.27 -23.98 -17.21
CA GLU A 11 27.31 -24.20 -18.31
C GLU A 11 25.85 -24.19 -17.83
N LEU A 12 25.61 -24.63 -16.60
CA LEU A 12 24.27 -24.67 -16.01
C LEU A 12 23.85 -23.29 -15.53
N ILE A 13 24.79 -22.50 -15.02
CA ILE A 13 24.60 -21.07 -14.77
C ILE A 13 24.27 -20.35 -16.08
N GLN A 14 25.05 -20.55 -17.15
CA GLN A 14 24.76 -19.95 -18.46
C GLN A 14 23.38 -20.31 -19.00
N ARG A 15 22.95 -21.59 -18.91
CA ARG A 15 21.60 -22.00 -19.31
C ARG A 15 20.49 -21.38 -18.45
N ILE A 16 20.71 -21.23 -17.14
CA ILE A 16 19.75 -20.52 -16.26
C ILE A 16 19.67 -19.05 -16.66
N PHE A 17 20.80 -18.42 -16.97
CA PHE A 17 20.85 -17.04 -17.44
C PHE A 17 20.16 -16.88 -18.80
N GLU A 18 20.45 -17.76 -19.76
CA GLU A 18 19.76 -17.82 -21.06
C GLU A 18 18.26 -18.00 -20.86
N PHE A 19 17.82 -18.97 -20.07
CA PHE A 19 16.41 -19.18 -19.78
C PHE A 19 15.74 -17.95 -19.14
N THR A 20 16.41 -17.33 -18.15
CA THR A 20 15.86 -16.21 -17.38
C THR A 20 15.81 -14.90 -18.17
N VAL A 21 16.70 -14.71 -19.13
CA VAL A 21 16.86 -13.46 -19.88
C VAL A 21 16.34 -13.56 -21.33
N VAL A 22 16.44 -14.73 -21.98
CA VAL A 22 16.05 -14.98 -23.39
C VAL A 22 14.63 -15.53 -23.51
N GLU A 23 14.25 -16.53 -22.72
CA GLU A 23 13.00 -17.29 -22.94
C GLU A 23 11.78 -16.75 -22.20
N THR A 24 11.97 -15.79 -21.31
CA THR A 24 10.83 -15.23 -20.61
C THR A 24 10.28 -14.01 -21.34
N ASP A 25 9.07 -14.12 -21.89
CA ASP A 25 8.10 -13.01 -22.10
C ASP A 25 7.68 -12.38 -20.75
N SER A 26 8.58 -12.38 -19.76
CA SER A 26 8.31 -12.10 -18.36
C SER A 26 8.20 -10.61 -18.15
N GLN A 27 7.13 -10.25 -17.44
CA GLN A 27 6.89 -8.95 -16.83
C GLN A 27 7.98 -8.50 -15.84
N TYR A 28 9.05 -9.29 -15.65
CA TYR A 28 10.18 -9.04 -14.77
C TYR A 28 11.53 -9.13 -15.49
N TRP A 29 11.55 -9.18 -16.84
CA TRP A 29 12.80 -9.36 -17.60
C TRP A 29 13.89 -8.36 -17.19
N LEU A 30 13.59 -7.05 -17.17
CA LEU A 30 14.60 -6.04 -16.87
C LEU A 30 15.08 -6.12 -15.42
N TYR A 31 14.18 -6.34 -14.46
CA TYR A 31 14.57 -6.57 -13.07
C TYR A 31 15.44 -7.81 -12.90
N ASN A 32 15.07 -8.92 -13.54
CA ASN A 32 15.82 -10.16 -13.48
C ASN A 32 17.22 -10.00 -14.08
N LEU A 33 17.33 -9.32 -15.23
CA LEU A 33 18.62 -8.99 -15.84
C LEU A 33 19.51 -8.20 -14.87
N VAL A 34 18.98 -7.14 -14.26
CA VAL A 34 19.75 -6.33 -13.31
C VAL A 34 20.10 -7.10 -12.04
N ALA A 35 19.21 -7.95 -11.53
CA ALA A 35 19.50 -8.81 -10.38
C ALA A 35 20.58 -9.87 -10.68
N LEU A 36 20.62 -10.38 -11.91
CA LEU A 36 21.64 -11.30 -12.39
C LEU A 36 23.01 -10.61 -12.58
N ILE A 37 23.01 -9.36 -13.04
CA ILE A 37 24.21 -8.51 -13.06
C ILE A 37 24.74 -8.30 -11.63
N ASP A 38 23.88 -7.97 -10.67
CA ASP A 38 24.29 -7.78 -9.26
C ASP A 38 24.87 -9.08 -8.67
N PHE A 39 24.33 -10.23 -9.09
CA PHE A 39 24.84 -11.55 -8.72
C PHE A 39 26.22 -11.85 -9.31
N SER A 40 26.44 -11.58 -10.61
CA SER A 40 27.73 -11.87 -11.25
C SER A 40 28.87 -11.08 -10.60
N VAL A 41 28.65 -9.79 -10.33
CA VAL A 41 29.62 -8.89 -9.68
C VAL A 41 29.96 -9.34 -8.25
N SER A 42 29.00 -9.90 -7.51
CA SER A 42 29.23 -10.33 -6.12
C SER A 42 29.89 -11.71 -5.98
N SER A 43 29.86 -12.55 -7.04
CA SER A 43 30.43 -13.89 -7.03
C SER A 43 31.95 -13.90 -7.29
N ARG A 44 32.75 -13.88 -6.21
CA ARG A 44 34.22 -13.98 -6.30
C ARG A 44 34.66 -15.38 -6.79
N GLY A 45 34.93 -15.53 -8.08
CA GLY A 45 35.64 -16.71 -8.64
C GLY A 45 35.11 -17.27 -9.96
N GLY A 46 33.86 -16.97 -10.34
CA GLY A 46 33.26 -17.33 -11.63
C GLY A 46 32.92 -16.14 -12.54
N GLY A 47 33.28 -14.93 -12.11
CA GLY A 47 32.78 -13.66 -12.65
C GLY A 47 33.03 -13.42 -14.14
N SER A 48 34.20 -13.74 -14.69
CA SER A 48 34.56 -13.30 -16.04
C SER A 48 33.68 -13.92 -17.15
N ILE A 49 33.40 -15.23 -17.08
CA ILE A 49 32.61 -15.92 -18.11
C ILE A 49 31.14 -15.48 -18.08
N THR A 50 30.59 -15.26 -16.89
CA THR A 50 29.20 -14.80 -16.71
C THR A 50 29.06 -13.32 -17.09
N GLU A 51 30.05 -12.51 -16.77
CA GLU A 51 30.13 -11.09 -17.14
C GLU A 51 30.28 -10.91 -18.66
N ASP A 52 31.13 -11.71 -19.31
CA ASP A 52 31.30 -11.72 -20.77
C ASP A 52 30.00 -12.12 -21.48
N PHE A 53 29.31 -13.16 -20.98
CA PHE A 53 28.02 -13.58 -21.52
C PHE A 53 26.97 -12.47 -21.38
N LEU A 54 26.82 -11.89 -20.19
CA LEU A 54 25.87 -10.80 -19.93
C LEU A 54 26.15 -9.59 -20.80
N THR A 55 27.42 -9.19 -20.90
CA THR A 55 27.86 -8.06 -21.73
C THR A 55 27.52 -8.31 -23.19
N ASN A 56 27.82 -9.51 -23.72
CA ASN A 56 27.49 -9.86 -25.09
C ASN A 56 25.98 -9.92 -25.33
N TYR A 57 25.21 -10.44 -24.38
CA TYR A 57 23.75 -10.48 -24.46
C TYR A 57 23.17 -9.05 -24.51
N VAL A 58 23.59 -8.18 -23.58
CA VAL A 58 23.14 -6.79 -23.51
C VAL A 58 23.52 -6.06 -24.79
N ARG A 59 24.77 -6.17 -25.25
CA ARG A 59 25.27 -5.57 -26.50
C ARG A 59 24.49 -5.98 -27.74
N LYS A 60 24.03 -7.24 -27.79
CA LYS A 60 23.31 -7.77 -28.95
C LYS A 60 21.83 -7.38 -28.98
N ASN A 61 21.17 -7.30 -27.82
CA ASN A 61 19.71 -7.32 -27.76
C ASN A 61 19.07 -6.04 -27.22
N LEU A 62 19.84 -5.20 -26.52
CA LEU A 62 19.29 -4.11 -25.71
C LEU A 62 19.62 -2.74 -26.29
N MET A 63 18.72 -1.79 -26.12
CA MET A 63 19.00 -0.37 -26.34
C MET A 63 18.34 0.49 -25.28
N VAL A 64 18.90 1.67 -25.08
CA VAL A 64 18.43 2.66 -24.13
C VAL A 64 18.10 3.94 -24.88
N LEU A 65 16.86 4.39 -24.74
CA LEU A 65 16.41 5.70 -25.18
C LEU A 65 16.23 6.58 -23.93
N ASP A 66 17.11 7.56 -23.77
CA ASP A 66 17.10 8.50 -22.65
C ASP A 66 16.38 9.80 -23.04
N LEU A 67 15.19 9.98 -22.46
CA LEU A 67 14.30 11.12 -22.65
C LEU A 67 14.37 12.16 -21.54
N THR A 68 15.29 11.98 -20.58
CA THR A 68 15.39 12.83 -19.41
C THR A 68 15.95 14.22 -19.75
N CYS A 69 15.71 15.19 -18.87
CA CYS A 69 16.34 16.50 -19.04
C CYS A 69 17.82 16.46 -18.63
N GLU A 70 18.63 17.39 -19.15
CA GLU A 70 20.09 17.45 -19.00
C GLU A 70 20.57 17.19 -17.56
N ALA A 71 19.92 17.79 -16.56
CA ALA A 71 20.27 17.61 -15.16
C ALA A 71 20.13 16.15 -14.65
N THR A 72 19.08 15.43 -15.06
CA THR A 72 18.92 14.00 -14.69
C THR A 72 19.87 13.14 -15.50
N GLN A 73 20.07 13.47 -16.77
CA GLN A 73 21.03 12.77 -17.62
C GLN A 73 22.44 12.80 -17.01
N ASP A 74 22.89 13.96 -16.53
CA ASP A 74 24.18 14.06 -15.84
C ASP A 74 24.27 13.17 -14.60
N SER A 75 23.20 13.06 -13.82
CA SER A 75 23.12 12.17 -12.65
C SER A 75 23.11 10.69 -13.05
N ILE A 76 22.44 10.34 -14.15
CA ILE A 76 22.45 8.99 -14.72
C ILE A 76 23.86 8.60 -15.16
N LEU A 77 24.55 9.48 -15.90
CA LEU A 77 25.93 9.26 -16.37
C LEU A 77 26.94 9.19 -15.22
N ARG A 78 26.68 9.89 -14.12
CA ARG A 78 27.42 9.78 -12.86
C ARG A 78 27.06 8.55 -12.03
N ALA A 79 26.19 7.67 -12.54
CA ALA A 79 25.77 6.43 -11.91
C ALA A 79 25.13 6.63 -10.52
N GLU A 80 24.42 7.74 -10.33
CA GLU A 80 23.78 8.08 -9.05
C GLU A 80 22.52 7.23 -8.80
N TYR A 81 21.78 6.90 -9.86
CA TYR A 81 20.52 6.15 -9.80
C TYR A 81 20.73 4.64 -9.56
N GLY A 82 20.06 4.10 -8.54
CA GLY A 82 20.31 2.77 -7.99
C GLY A 82 20.08 1.59 -8.94
N PHE A 83 19.09 1.69 -9.83
CA PHE A 83 18.79 0.68 -10.83
C PHE A 83 19.66 0.83 -12.07
N LEU A 84 19.71 2.04 -12.63
CA LEU A 84 20.47 2.33 -13.84
C LEU A 84 21.99 2.17 -13.65
N LYS A 85 22.55 2.52 -12.48
CA LYS A 85 23.99 2.34 -12.20
C LYS A 85 24.49 0.91 -12.36
N ARG A 86 23.61 -0.08 -12.20
CA ARG A 86 23.94 -1.50 -12.37
C ARG A 86 23.85 -1.93 -13.82
N LEU A 87 22.93 -1.35 -14.59
CA LEU A 87 22.70 -1.72 -15.99
C LEU A 87 23.68 -1.03 -16.94
N LEU A 88 23.89 0.28 -16.78
CA LEU A 88 24.63 1.11 -17.72
C LEU A 88 26.09 0.68 -17.98
N PRO A 89 26.84 0.11 -17.03
CA PRO A 89 28.20 -0.39 -17.32
C PRO A 89 28.25 -1.46 -18.44
N TYR A 90 27.13 -2.12 -18.74
CA TYR A 90 27.02 -3.15 -19.77
C TYR A 90 26.48 -2.61 -21.10
N ILE A 91 26.13 -1.33 -21.16
CA ILE A 91 25.60 -0.65 -22.34
C ILE A 91 26.76 0.05 -23.06
N ASP A 92 26.88 -0.19 -24.37
CA ASP A 92 27.75 0.60 -25.21
C ASP A 92 27.13 2.00 -25.40
N MET A 93 27.73 3.00 -24.76
CA MET A 93 27.21 4.37 -24.75
C MET A 93 27.20 5.04 -26.13
N ASP A 94 28.04 4.59 -27.06
CA ASP A 94 28.11 5.17 -28.40
C ASP A 94 27.13 4.49 -29.38
N ALA A 95 26.88 3.18 -29.17
CA ALA A 95 26.09 2.37 -30.08
C ALA A 95 24.66 2.07 -29.60
N GLN A 96 24.43 1.99 -28.29
CA GLN A 96 23.18 1.51 -27.69
C GLN A 96 22.44 2.56 -26.84
N TYR A 97 23.11 3.66 -26.46
CA TYR A 97 22.53 4.73 -25.64
C TYR A 97 22.19 5.95 -26.50
N ILE A 98 20.90 6.20 -26.71
CA ILE A 98 20.41 7.29 -27.57
C ILE A 98 19.84 8.38 -26.67
N ARG A 99 20.40 9.59 -26.78
CA ARG A 99 19.93 10.79 -26.06
C ARG A 99 18.98 11.60 -26.92
N VAL A 100 18.06 12.35 -26.30
CA VAL A 100 17.15 13.27 -27.02
C VAL A 100 17.90 14.21 -27.95
N VAL A 101 19.00 14.81 -27.47
CA VAL A 101 19.80 15.78 -28.24
C VAL A 101 20.46 15.18 -29.48
N ASP A 102 20.70 13.86 -29.48
CA ASP A 102 21.35 13.17 -30.58
C ASP A 102 20.35 12.72 -31.66
N LEU A 103 19.03 12.80 -31.38
CA LEU A 103 17.97 12.33 -32.28
C LEU A 103 17.98 13.07 -33.62
N GLU A 104 18.26 14.38 -33.63
CA GLU A 104 18.32 15.17 -34.87
C GLU A 104 19.44 14.72 -35.80
N THR A 105 20.54 14.20 -35.24
CA THR A 105 21.75 13.80 -35.99
C THR A 105 21.81 12.30 -36.32
N ASN A 106 21.01 11.47 -35.65
CA ASN A 106 21.09 10.01 -35.74
C ASN A 106 19.76 9.34 -36.19
N VAL A 107 18.88 10.07 -36.88
CA VAL A 107 17.58 9.56 -37.37
C VAL A 107 17.71 8.23 -38.12
N ASP A 108 18.69 8.11 -39.00
CA ASP A 108 18.92 6.90 -39.80
C ASP A 108 19.47 5.73 -38.99
N LYS A 109 20.24 6.00 -37.93
CA LYS A 109 20.63 4.97 -36.96
C LYS A 109 19.44 4.54 -36.13
N ALA A 110 18.56 5.47 -35.75
CA ALA A 110 17.40 5.24 -34.91
C ALA A 110 16.29 4.41 -35.61
N GLN A 111 16.09 4.60 -36.91
CA GLN A 111 15.07 3.88 -37.69
C GLN A 111 15.50 2.47 -38.15
N ASN A 112 16.81 2.18 -38.23
CA ASN A 112 17.35 0.89 -38.67
C ASN A 112 17.62 -0.10 -37.53
N LEU A 113 17.06 0.14 -36.35
CA LEU A 113 17.37 -0.62 -35.14
C LEU A 113 16.69 -2.01 -35.15
N LYS A 114 17.53 -3.04 -35.21
CA LYS A 114 17.16 -4.47 -35.05
C LYS A 114 17.34 -4.95 -33.61
N ALA A 115 17.10 -4.10 -32.61
CA ALA A 115 17.16 -4.51 -31.21
C ALA A 115 15.87 -5.24 -30.82
N GLU A 116 16.00 -6.40 -30.18
CA GLU A 116 14.82 -7.13 -29.67
C GLU A 116 14.18 -6.45 -28.46
N LYS A 117 14.95 -5.67 -27.68
CA LYS A 117 14.52 -5.05 -26.41
C LYS A 117 14.90 -3.57 -26.36
N LEU A 118 13.97 -2.73 -25.92
CA LEU A 118 14.17 -1.29 -25.74
C LEU A 118 13.81 -0.85 -24.31
N ILE A 119 14.65 -0.01 -23.73
CA ILE A 119 14.41 0.65 -22.44
C ILE A 119 14.22 2.13 -22.69
N VAL A 120 13.08 2.66 -22.25
CA VAL A 120 12.79 4.10 -22.32
C VAL A 120 12.96 4.70 -20.93
N ILE A 121 13.93 5.58 -20.78
CA ILE A 121 14.19 6.32 -19.54
C ILE A 121 13.57 7.71 -19.67
N PHE A 122 12.82 8.16 -18.66
CA PHE A 122 12.21 9.48 -18.66
C PHE A 122 12.09 10.04 -17.24
N ASP A 123 11.79 11.32 -17.14
CA ASP A 123 11.63 12.06 -15.89
C ASP A 123 10.46 13.05 -15.98
N GLU A 124 10.26 13.84 -14.92
CA GLU A 124 9.18 14.82 -14.82
C GLU A 124 9.29 15.98 -15.83
N PHE A 125 10.52 16.29 -16.26
CA PHE A 125 10.87 17.47 -17.05
C PHE A 125 11.24 17.14 -18.49
N SER A 126 10.99 15.91 -18.93
CA SER A 126 11.29 15.45 -20.28
C SER A 126 10.61 16.38 -21.30
N ASP A 127 11.41 16.98 -22.20
CA ASP A 127 10.89 17.83 -23.27
C ASP A 127 10.50 16.98 -24.47
N LEU A 128 9.24 16.57 -24.47
CA LEU A 128 8.71 15.62 -25.45
C LEU A 128 8.29 16.27 -26.77
N LYS A 129 8.39 17.61 -26.89
CA LYS A 129 8.11 18.33 -28.15
C LYS A 129 9.08 17.94 -29.27
N LEU A 130 10.33 17.63 -28.91
CA LEU A 130 11.36 17.18 -29.85
C LEU A 130 11.14 15.74 -30.33
N ILE A 131 10.25 14.96 -29.71
CA ILE A 131 10.08 13.53 -30.05
C ILE A 131 8.87 13.30 -30.97
N GLU A 132 7.85 14.16 -30.90
CA GLU A 132 6.65 14.12 -31.76
C GLU A 132 7.00 14.02 -33.25
N THR A 133 8.16 14.57 -33.65
CA THR A 133 8.64 14.60 -35.03
C THR A 133 9.46 13.38 -35.44
N PHE A 134 9.95 12.56 -34.50
CA PHE A 134 11.05 11.62 -34.79
C PHE A 134 10.78 10.15 -34.46
N PHE A 135 9.90 9.81 -33.50
CA PHE A 135 9.87 8.43 -32.99
C PHE A 135 8.49 7.88 -32.57
N PRO A 136 7.71 7.26 -33.48
CA PRO A 136 6.62 6.38 -33.06
C PRO A 136 7.18 5.02 -32.58
N LEU A 137 7.26 4.77 -31.26
CA LEU A 137 7.63 3.44 -30.74
C LEU A 137 6.64 2.35 -31.20
N ALA A 138 5.39 2.73 -31.49
CA ALA A 138 4.38 1.83 -32.05
C ALA A 138 4.78 1.20 -33.41
N ASN A 139 5.76 1.79 -34.12
CA ASN A 139 6.30 1.26 -35.38
C ASN A 139 7.67 0.57 -35.20
N SER A 140 8.16 0.41 -33.97
CA SER A 140 9.45 -0.22 -33.71
C SER A 140 9.39 -1.74 -33.94
N ASN A 141 10.48 -2.31 -34.47
CA ASN A 141 10.64 -3.77 -34.62
C ASN A 141 11.01 -4.48 -33.31
N SER A 142 11.01 -3.78 -32.17
CA SER A 142 11.37 -4.36 -30.88
C SER A 142 10.25 -5.25 -30.34
N ASN A 143 10.62 -6.40 -29.81
CA ASN A 143 9.68 -7.38 -29.25
C ASN A 143 9.22 -6.99 -27.83
N ILE A 144 10.07 -6.29 -27.05
CA ILE A 144 9.73 -5.83 -25.69
C ILE A 144 10.22 -4.40 -25.45
N THR A 145 9.35 -3.58 -24.87
CA THR A 145 9.67 -2.21 -24.42
C THR A 145 9.39 -2.07 -22.93
N GLU A 146 10.39 -1.63 -22.17
CA GLU A 146 10.29 -1.40 -20.71
C GLU A 146 10.54 0.09 -20.40
N PHE A 147 9.96 0.57 -19.30
CA PHE A 147 9.95 1.99 -18.96
C PHE A 147 10.59 2.23 -17.59
N VAL A 148 11.51 3.19 -17.50
CA VAL A 148 12.19 3.60 -16.27
C VAL A 148 11.91 5.08 -16.01
N PHE A 149 11.23 5.39 -14.91
CA PHE A 149 11.03 6.74 -14.44
C PHE A 149 12.08 7.12 -13.40
N CYS A 150 12.89 8.13 -13.71
CA CYS A 150 13.90 8.66 -12.81
C CYS A 150 13.27 9.67 -11.85
N VAL A 151 13.14 9.28 -10.58
CA VAL A 151 12.54 10.13 -9.55
C VAL A 151 13.57 11.16 -9.09
N ARG A 152 13.16 12.44 -9.03
CA ARG A 152 14.03 13.54 -8.59
C ARG A 152 13.78 13.98 -7.16
N ASN A 153 12.51 13.97 -6.74
CA ASN A 153 12.12 14.44 -5.42
C ASN A 153 10.84 13.75 -4.92
N ILE A 154 10.47 14.01 -3.67
CA ILE A 154 9.35 13.39 -2.97
C ILE A 154 7.96 13.66 -3.59
N LYS A 155 7.84 14.68 -4.46
CA LYS A 155 6.60 15.10 -5.15
C LYS A 155 6.57 14.69 -6.62
N SER A 156 7.65 14.13 -7.15
CA SER A 156 7.72 13.74 -8.55
C SER A 156 6.60 12.78 -8.92
N SER A 157 5.99 12.96 -10.10
CA SER A 157 4.88 12.12 -10.55
C SER A 157 5.08 11.67 -11.99
N PHE A 158 4.88 10.37 -12.26
CA PHE A 158 5.07 9.82 -13.60
C PHE A 158 3.91 10.12 -14.57
N TYR A 159 2.74 10.60 -14.11
CA TYR A 159 1.59 10.79 -15.03
C TYR A 159 1.84 11.82 -16.10
N SER A 160 2.26 13.03 -15.73
CA SER A 160 2.36 14.12 -16.69
C SER A 160 3.34 13.74 -17.82
N PRO A 161 4.51 13.15 -17.53
CA PRO A 161 5.38 12.60 -18.56
C PRO A 161 4.74 11.47 -19.38
N LEU A 162 4.08 10.49 -18.76
CA LEU A 162 3.41 9.41 -19.50
C LEU A 162 2.28 9.91 -20.40
N GLU A 163 1.52 10.91 -19.94
CA GLU A 163 0.46 11.55 -20.71
C GLU A 163 1.02 12.30 -21.90
N LYS A 164 2.12 13.04 -21.73
CA LYS A 164 2.82 13.69 -22.84
C LYS A 164 3.37 12.66 -23.85
N LEU A 165 3.98 11.55 -23.37
CA LEU A 165 4.41 10.45 -24.24
C LEU A 165 3.24 9.88 -25.03
N HIS A 166 2.07 9.80 -24.41
CA HIS A 166 0.87 9.33 -25.06
C HIS A 166 0.33 10.31 -26.12
N ILE A 167 0.24 11.61 -25.78
CA ILE A 167 -0.19 12.68 -26.69
C ILE A 167 0.72 12.74 -27.92
N ALA A 168 2.03 12.58 -27.71
CA ALA A 168 3.02 12.51 -28.77
C ALA A 168 2.93 11.23 -29.64
N ASN A 169 1.94 10.36 -29.40
CA ASN A 169 1.75 9.09 -30.09
C ASN A 169 2.96 8.14 -29.98
N ILE A 170 3.79 8.33 -28.94
CA ILE A 170 4.97 7.50 -28.70
C ILE A 170 4.53 6.17 -28.10
N VAL A 171 3.63 6.18 -27.11
CA VAL A 171 3.17 4.99 -26.36
C VAL A 171 1.73 4.58 -26.64
N ALA A 172 1.10 5.16 -27.66
CA ALA A 172 -0.36 5.07 -27.83
C ALA A 172 -0.92 3.69 -28.24
N ASP A 173 -0.05 2.76 -28.60
CA ASP A 173 -0.40 1.37 -28.93
C ASP A 173 0.42 0.35 -28.10
N ILE A 174 1.13 0.82 -27.05
CA ILE A 174 2.01 -0.01 -26.22
C ILE A 174 1.39 -0.18 -24.83
N ASP A 175 1.17 -1.43 -24.42
CA ASP A 175 0.86 -1.74 -23.02
C ASP A 175 2.18 -1.71 -22.22
N ILE A 176 2.27 -0.83 -21.22
CA ILE A 176 3.36 -0.81 -20.24
C ILE A 176 3.14 -1.98 -19.27
N ASN A 177 3.89 -3.05 -19.50
CA ASN A 177 3.82 -4.23 -18.63
C ASN A 177 4.34 -3.91 -17.23
N THR A 178 5.53 -3.31 -17.13
CA THR A 178 6.09 -2.80 -15.87
C THR A 178 6.67 -1.40 -16.07
N LEU A 179 6.33 -0.49 -15.16
CA LEU A 179 7.01 0.79 -14.98
C LEU A 179 7.97 0.68 -13.79
N TYR A 180 9.26 0.88 -14.01
CA TYR A 180 10.28 0.89 -12.97
C TYR A 180 10.48 2.31 -12.45
N LEU A 181 10.44 2.51 -11.13
CA LEU A 181 10.81 3.79 -10.51
C LEU A 181 12.21 3.67 -9.95
N ASP A 182 13.13 4.48 -10.48
CA ASP A 182 14.51 4.52 -10.04
C ASP A 182 14.80 5.75 -9.19
N PHE A 183 15.66 5.56 -8.19
CA PHE A 183 15.99 6.54 -7.17
C PHE A 183 17.49 6.53 -6.90
N VAL A 184 18.01 7.65 -6.43
CA VAL A 184 19.41 7.75 -5.99
C VAL A 184 19.64 6.92 -4.72
N ASP A 185 18.69 6.98 -3.77
CA ASP A 185 18.78 6.31 -2.47
C ASP A 185 17.89 5.06 -2.39
N SER A 186 18.18 4.15 -1.45
CA SER A 186 17.30 3.01 -1.12
C SER A 186 16.28 3.35 -0.01
N ASN A 187 16.47 4.45 0.71
CA ASN A 187 15.56 4.98 1.72
C ASN A 187 14.76 6.15 1.16
N ILE A 188 13.49 5.91 0.84
CA ILE A 188 12.68 6.83 0.06
C ILE A 188 11.66 7.54 0.94
N TYR A 189 11.45 8.82 0.66
CA TYR A 189 10.37 9.63 1.22
C TYR A 189 9.35 9.92 0.13
N SER A 190 8.09 9.73 0.45
CA SER A 190 6.97 9.97 -0.45
C SER A 190 5.92 10.84 0.20
N ASP A 191 5.37 11.76 -0.57
CA ASP A 191 4.16 12.48 -0.20
C ASP A 191 2.90 11.58 -0.32
N GLN A 192 1.73 12.21 -0.20
CA GLN A 192 0.43 11.52 -0.27
C GLN A 192 0.12 10.89 -1.62
N ASN A 193 0.79 11.31 -2.71
CA ASN A 193 0.49 10.83 -4.05
C ASN A 193 1.29 9.59 -4.44
N LEU A 194 2.28 9.16 -3.64
CA LEU A 194 3.15 8.02 -3.93
C LEU A 194 3.68 8.02 -5.36
N PHE A 195 4.35 9.10 -5.74
CA PHE A 195 4.88 9.31 -7.08
C PHE A 195 3.85 9.24 -8.22
N GLY A 196 2.58 9.49 -7.90
CA GLY A 196 1.44 9.36 -8.79
C GLY A 196 0.62 8.07 -8.55
N ILE A 197 1.11 7.07 -7.84
CA ILE A 197 0.33 5.84 -7.65
C ILE A 197 -1.04 6.09 -6.99
N PHE A 198 -1.12 7.12 -6.14
CA PHE A 198 -2.32 7.53 -5.41
C PHE A 198 -3.00 8.78 -5.98
N ASP A 199 -2.74 9.12 -7.24
CA ASP A 199 -3.58 10.07 -7.98
C ASP A 199 -4.82 9.34 -8.54
N PRO A 200 -6.05 9.88 -8.43
CA PRO A 200 -7.22 9.33 -9.10
C PRO A 200 -7.07 9.12 -10.61
N ASP A 201 -6.19 9.86 -11.27
CA ASP A 201 -5.93 9.69 -12.69
C ASP A 201 -5.18 8.37 -13.01
N ILE A 202 -4.73 7.61 -12.00
CA ILE A 202 -4.23 6.22 -12.13
C ILE A 202 -5.21 5.31 -12.87
N PHE A 203 -6.51 5.50 -12.65
CA PHE A 203 -7.52 4.61 -13.23
C PHE A 203 -7.61 4.74 -14.75
N GLN A 204 -7.14 5.86 -15.32
CA GLN A 204 -6.98 6.02 -16.76
C GLN A 204 -5.91 5.06 -17.31
N LEU A 205 -4.85 4.82 -16.54
CA LEU A 205 -3.79 3.89 -16.92
C LEU A 205 -4.15 2.42 -16.67
N ILE A 206 -5.08 2.13 -15.77
CA ILE A 206 -5.41 0.73 -15.42
C ILE A 206 -6.55 0.16 -16.28
N ASN A 207 -7.49 0.98 -16.76
CA ASN A 207 -8.73 0.46 -17.32
C ASN A 207 -9.12 1.03 -18.70
N LYS A 208 -9.22 0.16 -19.72
CA LYS A 208 -9.65 0.52 -21.09
C LYS A 208 -11.06 1.15 -21.12
N ASN A 209 -11.98 0.65 -20.29
CA ASN A 209 -13.40 0.94 -20.39
C ASN A 209 -13.79 2.25 -19.70
N TYR A 210 -12.99 2.74 -18.76
CA TYR A 210 -13.31 3.96 -18.02
C TYR A 210 -12.56 5.21 -18.50
N ARG A 211 -11.69 5.09 -19.52
CA ARG A 211 -10.91 6.23 -20.05
C ARG A 211 -11.75 7.35 -20.64
N ASN A 212 -12.87 7.02 -21.27
CA ASN A 212 -13.79 8.00 -21.84
C ASN A 212 -14.43 8.92 -20.78
N PHE A 213 -14.45 8.50 -19.50
CA PHE A 213 -14.93 9.35 -18.39
C PHE A 213 -13.92 10.44 -18.01
N PHE A 214 -12.66 10.30 -18.40
CA PHE A 214 -11.57 11.18 -17.98
C PHE A 214 -10.97 12.04 -19.10
N SER A 215 -11.14 11.66 -20.37
CA SER A 215 -10.70 12.47 -21.51
C SER A 215 -11.75 13.53 -21.88
N LYS A 216 -11.38 14.83 -21.82
CA LYS A 216 -12.23 15.94 -22.30
C LYS A 216 -12.54 15.89 -23.79
N THR A 217 -11.83 15.08 -24.56
CA THR A 217 -11.93 14.99 -26.02
C THR A 217 -12.44 13.62 -26.42
N ASN A 218 -13.76 13.45 -26.54
CA ASN A 218 -14.39 12.39 -27.34
C ASN A 218 -14.18 12.65 -28.85
N GLU A 219 -12.96 13.01 -29.24
CA GLU A 219 -12.62 13.19 -30.65
C GLU A 219 -12.27 11.83 -31.21
N LYS A 220 -13.15 11.32 -32.09
CA LYS A 220 -12.86 10.19 -32.98
C LYS A 220 -11.47 10.40 -33.60
N GLY A 221 -10.48 9.61 -33.18
CA GLY A 221 -9.15 9.58 -33.80
C GLY A 221 -7.95 9.88 -32.90
N LYS A 222 -8.13 10.32 -31.65
CA LYS A 222 -7.00 10.35 -30.70
C LYS A 222 -6.84 8.97 -30.08
N LYS A 223 -5.64 8.40 -30.26
CA LYS A 223 -5.28 7.02 -29.88
C LYS A 223 -5.37 6.82 -28.35
N ARG A 224 -5.33 5.56 -27.91
CA ARG A 224 -5.65 5.13 -26.53
C ARG A 224 -4.45 5.31 -25.59
N PRO A 225 -4.59 5.81 -24.34
CA PRO A 225 -3.46 5.88 -23.42
C PRO A 225 -2.87 4.49 -23.13
N PRO A 226 -1.57 4.36 -22.85
CA PRO A 226 -0.96 3.06 -22.54
C PRO A 226 -1.59 2.47 -21.28
N ILE A 227 -1.74 1.14 -21.21
CA ILE A 227 -2.07 0.49 -19.92
C ILE A 227 -0.80 0.30 -19.12
N CYS A 228 -0.78 0.75 -17.87
CA CYS A 228 0.23 0.35 -16.91
C CYS A 228 -0.35 -0.74 -16.01
N LYS A 229 0.17 -1.97 -16.12
CA LYS A 229 -0.30 -3.11 -15.31
C LYS A 229 0.42 -3.21 -13.97
N LYS A 230 1.68 -2.78 -13.93
CA LYS A 230 2.53 -2.96 -12.76
C LYS A 230 3.52 -1.81 -12.59
N ILE A 231 3.77 -1.46 -11.35
CA ILE A 231 4.84 -0.54 -10.96
C ILE A 231 5.83 -1.28 -10.07
N CYS A 232 7.12 -1.10 -10.32
CA CYS A 232 8.19 -1.79 -9.62
C CYS A 232 9.18 -0.79 -9.01
N PHE A 233 9.51 -1.01 -7.74
CA PHE A 233 10.49 -0.27 -6.95
C PHE A 233 11.68 -1.18 -6.67
N PRO A 234 12.58 -1.39 -7.64
CA PRO A 234 13.50 -2.52 -7.65
C PRO A 234 14.50 -2.51 -6.49
N PHE A 235 14.93 -1.34 -6.01
CA PHE A 235 16.00 -1.21 -5.00
C PHE A 235 15.63 -0.39 -3.77
N VAL A 236 14.33 -0.19 -3.55
CA VAL A 236 13.85 0.47 -2.33
C VAL A 236 13.86 -0.54 -1.18
N GLU A 237 14.58 -0.21 -0.11
CA GLU A 237 14.70 -1.02 1.10
C GLU A 237 13.87 -0.44 2.25
N THR A 238 13.76 0.89 2.31
CA THR A 238 12.91 1.60 3.26
C THR A 238 12.01 2.59 2.54
N LEU A 239 10.71 2.57 2.83
CA LEU A 239 9.75 3.54 2.33
C LEU A 239 9.14 4.30 3.51
N ASN A 240 9.27 5.62 3.50
CA ASN A 240 8.61 6.54 4.42
C ASN A 240 7.48 7.25 3.67
N LEU A 241 6.25 6.79 3.92
CA LEU A 241 5.04 7.27 3.27
C LEU A 241 4.28 8.24 4.16
N ASP A 242 3.69 9.28 3.59
CA ASP A 242 2.78 10.14 4.35
C ASP A 242 1.65 9.31 4.98
N TYR A 243 1.40 9.55 6.27
CA TYR A 243 0.45 8.77 7.06
C TYR A 243 -1.02 8.86 6.60
N MET A 244 -1.35 9.85 5.78
CA MET A 244 -2.68 10.02 5.17
C MET A 244 -2.73 9.54 3.73
N ALA A 245 -1.63 9.09 3.12
CA ALA A 245 -1.57 8.81 1.68
C ALA A 245 -2.70 7.88 1.18
N LEU A 246 -2.90 6.74 1.86
CA LEU A 246 -3.94 5.77 1.50
C LEU A 246 -5.36 6.33 1.74
N ASP A 247 -5.56 7.02 2.86
CA ASP A 247 -6.87 7.58 3.21
C ASP A 247 -7.26 8.74 2.29
N SER A 248 -6.32 9.65 2.01
CA SER A 248 -6.44 10.71 1.01
C SER A 248 -6.77 10.14 -0.37
N PHE A 249 -6.13 9.03 -0.77
CA PHE A 249 -6.45 8.36 -2.03
C PHE A 249 -7.89 7.84 -2.04
N PHE A 250 -8.30 7.10 -1.01
CA PHE A 250 -9.65 6.57 -0.90
C PHE A 250 -10.71 7.69 -0.92
N ASN A 251 -10.49 8.75 -0.15
CA ASN A 251 -11.37 9.92 -0.11
C ASN A 251 -11.42 10.64 -1.47
N SER A 252 -10.29 10.73 -2.17
CA SER A 252 -10.22 11.29 -3.52
C SER A 252 -11.04 10.47 -4.53
N ILE A 253 -11.07 9.14 -4.39
CA ILE A 253 -11.98 8.25 -5.14
C ILE A 253 -13.43 8.54 -4.78
N LEU A 254 -13.78 8.52 -3.49
CA LEU A 254 -15.17 8.74 -3.05
C LEU A 254 -15.72 10.12 -3.46
N HIS A 255 -14.87 11.14 -3.52
CA HIS A 255 -15.29 12.51 -3.81
C HIS A 255 -15.08 12.91 -5.27
N LYS A 256 -13.82 12.97 -5.73
CA LYS A 256 -13.48 13.53 -7.04
C LYS A 256 -13.97 12.63 -8.18
N LEU A 257 -13.77 11.31 -8.06
CA LEU A 257 -14.17 10.38 -9.11
C LEU A 257 -15.70 10.27 -9.22
N THR A 258 -16.39 10.14 -8.09
CA THR A 258 -17.87 10.15 -8.06
C THR A 258 -18.44 11.41 -8.72
N THR A 259 -17.83 12.57 -8.46
CA THR A 259 -18.27 13.85 -9.05
C THR A 259 -18.01 13.87 -10.55
N LYS A 260 -16.81 13.47 -11.01
CA LYS A 260 -16.48 13.36 -12.44
C LYS A 260 -17.48 12.46 -13.18
N ILE A 261 -17.80 11.27 -12.63
CA ILE A 261 -18.75 10.33 -13.24
C ILE A 261 -20.16 10.95 -13.32
N LYS A 262 -20.68 11.51 -12.23
CA LYS A 262 -22.02 12.13 -12.20
C LYS A 262 -22.12 13.32 -13.17
N THR A 263 -21.06 14.12 -13.32
CA THR A 263 -21.02 15.21 -14.31
C THR A 263 -21.00 14.66 -15.74
N PHE A 264 -20.24 13.59 -15.99
CA PHE A 264 -20.22 12.95 -17.30
C PHE A 264 -21.58 12.35 -17.70
N GLU A 265 -22.27 11.68 -16.76
CA GLU A 265 -23.61 11.14 -16.96
C GLU A 265 -24.62 12.22 -17.37
N ARG A 266 -24.60 13.38 -16.69
CA ARG A 266 -25.49 14.52 -17.01
C ARG A 266 -25.24 15.11 -18.39
N ASN A 267 -23.99 15.07 -18.86
CA ASN A 267 -23.59 15.77 -20.08
C ASN A 267 -23.70 14.91 -21.36
N ASN A 268 -23.79 13.58 -21.25
CA ASN A 268 -23.69 12.67 -22.40
C ASN A 268 -24.93 11.81 -22.67
N GLU A 269 -26.12 12.18 -22.13
CA GLU A 269 -27.40 11.47 -22.36
C GLU A 269 -27.26 9.94 -22.43
N PHE A 270 -26.63 9.35 -21.41
CA PHE A 270 -26.43 7.92 -21.39
C PHE A 270 -27.78 7.22 -21.16
N ASP A 271 -28.26 6.47 -22.16
CA ASP A 271 -29.42 5.57 -22.06
C ASP A 271 -28.98 4.30 -21.27
N VAL A 272 -28.85 4.43 -19.95
CA VAL A 272 -28.31 3.36 -19.08
C VAL A 272 -29.34 2.23 -18.81
N ASP A 273 -30.56 2.34 -19.33
CA ASP A 273 -31.68 1.48 -18.95
C ASP A 273 -31.79 0.14 -19.71
N LYS A 274 -30.86 -0.23 -20.60
CA LYS A 274 -31.01 -1.47 -21.39
C LYS A 274 -30.21 -2.70 -20.97
N ASN A 275 -29.15 -2.58 -20.16
CA ASN A 275 -28.26 -3.73 -19.89
C ASN A 275 -27.84 -3.94 -18.42
N LEU A 276 -28.32 -3.13 -17.48
CA LEU A 276 -28.08 -3.35 -16.06
C LEU A 276 -29.42 -3.56 -15.38
N ASN A 277 -29.68 -4.77 -14.88
CA ASN A 277 -30.77 -5.03 -13.94
C ASN A 277 -30.49 -4.23 -12.66
N LEU A 278 -30.88 -2.95 -12.68
CA LEU A 278 -30.74 -2.02 -11.58
C LEU A 278 -31.81 -2.36 -10.55
N ASN A 279 -31.39 -2.94 -9.42
CA ASN A 279 -32.20 -2.87 -8.21
C ASN A 279 -32.31 -1.39 -7.81
N SER A 280 -33.48 -0.97 -7.32
CA SER A 280 -33.92 0.42 -7.13
C SER A 280 -33.05 1.33 -6.24
N THR A 281 -31.95 0.84 -5.67
CA THR A 281 -31.10 1.57 -4.72
C THR A 281 -29.65 1.76 -5.19
N THR A 282 -29.20 1.15 -6.28
CA THR A 282 -27.78 1.25 -6.73
C THR A 282 -27.64 2.19 -7.92
N THR A 283 -26.82 3.24 -7.80
CA THR A 283 -26.56 4.18 -8.90
C THR A 283 -25.52 3.63 -9.88
N VAL A 284 -25.54 4.11 -11.13
CA VAL A 284 -24.55 3.77 -12.16
C VAL A 284 -23.13 4.15 -11.72
N ALA A 285 -22.98 5.34 -11.14
CA ALA A 285 -21.74 5.79 -10.52
C ALA A 285 -21.20 4.80 -9.47
N ALA A 286 -22.05 4.25 -8.61
CA ALA A 286 -21.65 3.24 -7.62
C ALA A 286 -21.12 1.96 -8.28
N LEU A 287 -21.78 1.48 -9.34
CA LEU A 287 -21.33 0.30 -10.09
C LEU A 287 -19.97 0.54 -10.77
N ILE A 288 -19.77 1.73 -11.34
CA ILE A 288 -18.51 2.12 -11.99
C ILE A 288 -17.39 2.18 -10.95
N ILE A 289 -17.59 2.87 -9.82
CA ILE A 289 -16.58 2.98 -8.76
C ILE A 289 -16.22 1.60 -8.21
N LYS A 290 -17.22 0.74 -7.95
CA LYS A 290 -17.00 -0.63 -7.50
C LYS A 290 -16.14 -1.42 -8.50
N SER A 291 -16.44 -1.31 -9.79
CA SER A 291 -15.65 -1.95 -10.85
C SER A 291 -14.22 -1.41 -10.92
N ILE A 292 -14.03 -0.10 -10.83
CA ILE A 292 -12.71 0.55 -10.81
C ILE A 292 -11.86 0.04 -9.64
N LEU A 293 -12.43 0.05 -8.43
CA LEU A 293 -11.75 -0.44 -7.23
C LEU A 293 -11.42 -1.93 -7.34
N GLN A 294 -12.36 -2.76 -7.81
CA GLN A 294 -12.11 -4.18 -8.04
C GLN A 294 -10.94 -4.41 -9.01
N GLN A 295 -10.90 -3.66 -10.12
CA GLN A 295 -9.82 -3.79 -11.09
C GLN A 295 -8.49 -3.26 -10.55
N PHE A 296 -8.49 -2.17 -9.79
CA PHE A 296 -7.28 -1.68 -9.12
C PHE A 296 -6.68 -2.75 -8.19
N PHE A 297 -7.50 -3.40 -7.35
CA PHE A 297 -7.00 -4.41 -6.41
C PHE A 297 -6.62 -5.75 -7.07
N ASN A 298 -7.22 -6.09 -8.21
CA ASN A 298 -7.04 -7.40 -8.83
C ASN A 298 -6.06 -7.40 -10.01
N ASN A 299 -5.95 -6.28 -10.74
CA ASN A 299 -5.22 -6.22 -12.03
C ASN A 299 -4.00 -5.30 -12.00
N PHE A 300 -3.91 -4.39 -11.02
CA PHE A 300 -2.79 -3.46 -10.90
C PHE A 300 -1.89 -3.84 -9.73
N HIS A 301 -0.61 -4.08 -10.00
CA HIS A 301 0.33 -4.59 -9.01
C HIS A 301 1.43 -3.57 -8.68
N ILE A 302 1.72 -3.43 -7.40
CA ILE A 302 2.83 -2.60 -6.91
C ILE A 302 3.88 -3.53 -6.32
N SER A 303 5.10 -3.52 -6.85
CA SER A 303 6.14 -4.49 -6.47
C SER A 303 7.31 -3.79 -5.81
N PHE A 304 7.65 -4.29 -4.61
CA PHE A 304 8.78 -3.86 -3.79
C PHE A 304 9.62 -5.09 -3.43
N PRO A 305 10.44 -5.61 -4.35
CA PRO A 305 11.17 -6.85 -4.14
C PRO A 305 12.20 -6.80 -2.99
N ASN A 306 12.68 -5.60 -2.65
CA ASN A 306 13.73 -5.39 -1.64
C ASN A 306 13.28 -4.63 -0.38
N LEU A 307 12.00 -4.26 -0.27
CA LEU A 307 11.52 -3.46 0.86
C LEU A 307 11.51 -4.29 2.15
N VAL A 308 12.21 -3.79 3.16
CA VAL A 308 12.32 -4.38 4.50
C VAL A 308 11.46 -3.61 5.50
N THR A 309 11.41 -2.28 5.37
CA THR A 309 10.74 -1.41 6.33
C THR A 309 9.76 -0.46 5.62
N LEU A 310 8.50 -0.48 6.06
CA LEU A 310 7.48 0.50 5.66
C LEU A 310 7.09 1.37 6.85
N ASN A 311 7.50 2.63 6.77
CA ASN A 311 7.21 3.65 7.76
C ASN A 311 6.10 4.59 7.28
N PHE A 312 5.21 4.96 8.20
CA PHE A 312 4.35 6.11 8.01
C PHE A 312 4.89 7.31 8.78
N ILE A 313 4.87 8.47 8.15
CA ILE A 313 5.47 9.69 8.67
C ILE A 313 4.51 10.86 8.53
N LYS A 314 4.67 11.84 9.43
CA LYS A 314 4.08 13.16 9.33
C LYS A 314 5.20 14.18 9.25
N MET A 315 5.23 14.94 8.15
CA MET A 315 6.11 16.08 8.02
C MET A 315 5.47 17.30 8.68
N SER A 316 6.13 17.90 9.67
CA SER A 316 5.69 19.17 10.25
C SER A 316 5.70 20.28 9.20
N THR A 317 4.61 21.04 9.10
CA THR A 317 4.50 22.20 8.20
C THR A 317 4.96 23.50 8.85
N TYR A 318 5.50 23.47 10.07
CA TYR A 318 5.99 24.68 10.74
C TYR A 318 7.27 25.18 10.06
N PRO A 319 7.35 26.49 9.72
CA PRO A 319 8.37 27.04 8.83
C PRO A 319 9.82 26.96 9.34
N ASN A 320 10.06 26.58 10.59
CA ASN A 320 11.39 26.59 11.22
C ASN A 320 11.93 25.22 11.65
N ASN A 321 11.14 24.13 11.60
CA ASN A 321 11.64 22.77 11.89
C ASN A 321 10.96 21.76 10.95
N ASN A 322 11.72 21.23 9.99
CA ASN A 322 11.35 20.06 9.17
C ASN A 322 11.44 18.77 10.02
N GLU A 323 10.75 18.73 11.16
CA GLU A 323 10.68 17.52 11.97
C GLU A 323 9.80 16.49 11.28
N ILE A 324 10.39 15.34 10.99
CA ILE A 324 9.70 14.16 10.49
C ILE A 324 9.40 13.29 11.70
N THR A 325 8.11 13.18 12.05
CA THR A 325 7.67 12.31 13.14
C THR A 325 7.13 11.01 12.56
N GLN A 326 7.64 9.87 13.02
CA GLN A 326 7.05 8.57 12.71
C GLN A 326 5.67 8.46 13.37
N CYS A 327 4.69 7.97 12.63
CA CYS A 327 3.32 7.75 13.10
C CYS A 327 2.72 6.51 12.42
N CYS A 328 1.55 6.06 12.85
CA CYS A 328 0.85 4.95 12.18
C CYS A 328 0.13 5.43 10.91
N ASN A 329 -0.15 4.50 10.00
CA ASN A 329 -1.09 4.70 8.91
C ASN A 329 -2.50 4.93 9.46
N PHE A 330 -3.20 5.96 9.00
CA PHE A 330 -4.53 6.25 9.53
C PHE A 330 -5.61 5.58 8.69
N ILE A 331 -6.57 4.96 9.36
CA ILE A 331 -7.78 4.44 8.74
C ILE A 331 -8.94 5.31 9.21
N ASP A 332 -9.45 6.19 8.34
CA ASP A 332 -10.53 7.10 8.71
C ASP A 332 -11.89 6.37 8.66
N LEU A 333 -12.44 6.15 9.86
CA LEU A 333 -13.75 5.59 10.14
C LEU A 333 -14.67 6.65 10.77
N SER A 334 -14.47 7.92 10.42
CA SER A 334 -15.35 9.02 10.82
C SER A 334 -16.70 8.97 10.11
N SER A 335 -17.68 9.72 10.64
CA SER A 335 -19.01 9.81 10.04
C SER A 335 -18.97 10.27 8.59
N TYR A 336 -18.04 11.14 8.21
CA TYR A 336 -17.87 11.61 6.85
C TYR A 336 -17.61 10.45 5.87
N VAL A 337 -16.58 9.64 6.13
CA VAL A 337 -16.21 8.51 5.26
C VAL A 337 -17.30 7.45 5.27
N LEU A 338 -17.80 7.11 6.47
CA LEU A 338 -18.80 6.06 6.63
C LEU A 338 -20.13 6.42 5.95
N ASN A 339 -20.65 7.63 6.16
CA ASN A 339 -21.88 8.06 5.49
C ASN A 339 -21.70 8.15 3.98
N LYS A 340 -20.51 8.51 3.50
CA LYS A 340 -20.23 8.55 2.07
C LYS A 340 -20.27 7.14 1.46
N CYS A 341 -19.61 6.17 2.09
CA CYS A 341 -19.68 4.76 1.72
C CYS A 341 -21.13 4.24 1.68
N LEU A 342 -21.93 4.53 2.73
CA LEU A 342 -23.36 4.16 2.75
C LEU A 342 -24.14 4.81 1.59
N SER A 343 -24.00 6.12 1.42
CA SER A 343 -24.77 6.88 0.42
C SER A 343 -24.49 6.47 -1.01
N GLU A 344 -23.27 6.02 -1.30
CA GLU A 344 -22.84 5.57 -2.63
C GLU A 344 -22.86 4.04 -2.76
N ASN A 345 -23.37 3.30 -1.77
CA ASN A 345 -23.39 1.82 -1.73
C ASN A 345 -22.00 1.19 -1.99
N ILE A 346 -20.94 1.80 -1.45
CA ILE A 346 -19.56 1.34 -1.56
C ILE A 346 -19.19 0.58 -0.28
N SER A 347 -18.74 -0.65 -0.45
CA SER A 347 -18.34 -1.51 0.67
C SER A 347 -17.12 -0.94 1.40
N ILE A 348 -17.17 -0.91 2.74
CA ILE A 348 -16.05 -0.48 3.58
C ILE A 348 -14.87 -1.45 3.48
N ASN A 349 -15.09 -2.69 3.01
CA ASN A 349 -14.01 -3.62 2.72
C ASN A 349 -13.01 -3.10 1.69
N PHE A 350 -13.39 -2.18 0.78
CA PHE A 350 -12.42 -1.58 -0.14
C PHE A 350 -11.40 -0.68 0.60
N LEU A 351 -11.84 0.03 1.64
CA LEU A 351 -10.95 0.79 2.52
C LEU A 351 -9.97 -0.18 3.21
N PHE A 352 -10.48 -1.25 3.84
CA PHE A 352 -9.61 -2.23 4.48
C PHE A 352 -8.67 -2.94 3.49
N GLN A 353 -9.10 -3.20 2.24
CA GLN A 353 -8.23 -3.76 1.20
C GLN A 353 -7.11 -2.79 0.81
N LEU A 354 -7.39 -1.50 0.74
CA LEU A 354 -6.37 -0.48 0.51
C LEU A 354 -5.34 -0.44 1.64
N HIS A 355 -5.80 -0.37 2.90
CA HIS A 355 -4.93 -0.34 4.07
C HIS A 355 -4.22 -1.67 4.34
N SER A 356 -4.73 -2.80 3.80
CA SER A 356 -4.02 -4.08 3.79
C SER A 356 -2.87 -4.14 2.77
N LEU A 357 -2.72 -3.12 1.92
CA LEU A 357 -1.77 -3.13 0.81
C LEU A 357 -1.96 -4.37 -0.08
N LYS A 358 -3.22 -4.75 -0.33
CA LYS A 358 -3.58 -6.04 -0.95
C LYS A 358 -2.89 -6.32 -2.27
N ASN A 359 -2.67 -5.28 -3.08
CA ASN A 359 -2.04 -5.38 -4.39
C ASN A 359 -0.53 -5.08 -4.38
N TRP A 360 0.07 -5.01 -3.18
CA TRP A 360 1.51 -4.82 -3.00
C TRP A 360 2.20 -6.17 -2.84
N SER A 361 3.33 -6.35 -3.51
CA SER A 361 4.22 -7.49 -3.33
C SER A 361 5.49 -7.05 -2.61
N MET A 362 5.65 -7.46 -1.36
CA MET A 362 6.75 -7.06 -0.48
C MET A 362 7.39 -8.30 0.19
N PRO A 363 8.10 -9.16 -0.56
CA PRO A 363 8.55 -10.47 -0.06
C PRO A 363 9.57 -10.40 1.09
N LYS A 364 10.23 -9.26 1.30
CA LYS A 364 11.26 -9.06 2.34
C LYS A 364 10.80 -8.19 3.51
N ILE A 365 9.52 -7.79 3.54
CA ILE A 365 9.01 -6.91 4.60
C ILE A 365 9.19 -7.57 5.96
N LYS A 366 9.68 -6.80 6.93
CA LYS A 366 9.88 -7.22 8.32
C LYS A 366 9.25 -6.23 9.28
N GLU A 367 9.37 -4.95 8.97
CA GLU A 367 8.95 -3.84 9.82
C GLU A 367 7.83 -3.03 9.17
N PHE A 368 6.80 -2.76 9.95
CA PHE A 368 5.62 -2.00 9.54
C PHE A 368 5.14 -1.16 10.73
N THR A 369 5.10 0.17 10.58
CA THR A 369 4.80 1.06 11.74
C THR A 369 3.46 0.77 12.37
N GLY A 370 2.49 0.27 11.62
CA GLY A 370 1.17 -0.09 12.13
C GLY A 370 0.05 0.85 11.67
N HIS A 371 -1.13 0.62 12.22
CA HIS A 371 -2.35 1.38 11.90
C HIS A 371 -2.87 2.14 13.10
N LYS A 372 -3.58 3.24 12.84
CA LYS A 372 -4.37 3.98 13.82
C LYS A 372 -5.78 4.17 13.26
N PHE A 373 -6.78 3.69 13.97
CA PHE A 373 -8.17 3.96 13.60
C PHE A 373 -8.56 5.36 14.05
N LYS A 374 -9.14 6.15 13.15
CA LYS A 374 -9.63 7.48 13.44
C LYS A 374 -11.15 7.46 13.36
N TYR A 375 -11.83 7.72 14.47
CA TYR A 375 -13.28 7.71 14.53
C TYR A 375 -13.89 9.12 14.63
N ASP A 376 -13.09 10.17 14.78
CA ASP A 376 -13.53 11.55 14.99
C ASP A 376 -13.33 12.44 13.75
N GLU A 377 -14.21 13.42 13.57
CA GLU A 377 -14.08 14.41 12.48
C GLU A 377 -13.28 15.67 12.89
N THR A 378 -13.22 15.98 14.19
CA THR A 378 -12.72 17.26 14.68
C THR A 378 -11.40 17.10 15.41
N THR A 379 -10.40 17.89 14.99
CA THR A 379 -9.19 18.15 15.76
C THR A 379 -9.55 18.72 17.14
N PHE A 380 -9.58 17.89 18.19
CA PHE A 380 -9.49 18.24 19.62
C PHE A 380 -10.38 19.39 20.19
N SER A 381 -11.32 19.97 19.43
CA SER A 381 -12.07 21.18 19.82
C SER A 381 -13.52 20.89 20.25
N GLY A 382 -13.91 19.63 20.38
CA GLY A 382 -15.20 19.19 20.91
C GLY A 382 -15.13 18.84 22.39
N SER A 383 -16.24 18.98 23.12
CA SER A 383 -16.34 18.42 24.47
C SER A 383 -16.23 16.89 24.42
N PRO A 384 -15.69 16.22 25.44
CA PRO A 384 -15.53 14.76 25.46
C PRO A 384 -16.83 13.98 25.23
N GLU A 385 -17.97 14.52 25.67
CA GLU A 385 -19.29 13.93 25.43
C GLU A 385 -19.65 13.94 23.94
N ARG A 386 -19.23 14.97 23.19
CA ARG A 386 -19.41 15.02 21.73
C ARG A 386 -18.56 13.96 21.03
N TYR A 387 -17.33 13.76 21.50
CA TYR A 387 -16.46 12.70 20.98
C TYR A 387 -17.08 11.32 21.22
N ILE A 388 -17.48 11.00 22.45
CA ILE A 388 -18.11 9.72 22.78
C ILE A 388 -19.40 9.51 21.98
N LYS A 389 -20.23 10.55 21.83
CA LYS A 389 -21.46 10.50 21.02
C LYS A 389 -21.15 10.22 19.55
N SER A 390 -20.14 10.88 18.99
CA SER A 390 -19.70 10.67 17.60
C SER A 390 -19.17 9.24 17.41
N LEU A 391 -18.29 8.77 18.30
CA LEU A 391 -17.75 7.42 18.31
C LEU A 391 -18.88 6.37 18.34
N ARG A 392 -19.86 6.52 19.24
CA ARG A 392 -21.03 5.62 19.30
C ARG A 392 -21.84 5.64 18.00
N GLY A 393 -22.04 6.81 17.40
CA GLY A 393 -22.70 6.95 16.10
C GLY A 393 -21.96 6.23 14.98
N ASN A 394 -20.64 6.36 14.93
CA ASN A 394 -19.79 5.74 13.91
C ASN A 394 -19.72 4.22 14.09
N ILE A 395 -19.68 3.72 15.33
CA ILE A 395 -19.79 2.29 15.62
C ILE A 395 -21.14 1.72 15.14
N LYS A 396 -22.24 2.46 15.31
CA LYS A 396 -23.57 2.04 14.84
C LYS A 396 -23.60 1.92 13.32
N ILE A 397 -23.05 2.89 12.60
CA ILE A 397 -22.92 2.84 11.15
C ILE A 397 -22.06 1.63 10.71
N LEU A 398 -20.92 1.40 11.37
CA LEU A 398 -20.07 0.25 11.10
C LEU A 398 -20.77 -1.08 11.37
N GLN A 399 -21.61 -1.16 12.41
CA GLN A 399 -22.42 -2.33 12.69
C GLN A 399 -23.43 -2.59 11.55
N GLU A 400 -24.13 -1.56 11.09
CA GLU A 400 -25.08 -1.68 9.97
C GLU A 400 -24.37 -2.14 8.69
N MET A 401 -23.19 -1.57 8.39
CA MET A 401 -22.35 -2.01 7.27
C MET A 401 -21.93 -3.47 7.42
N ALA A 402 -21.42 -3.87 8.59
CA ALA A 402 -20.97 -5.24 8.83
C ALA A 402 -22.09 -6.25 8.56
N ILE A 403 -23.27 -6.02 9.14
CA ILE A 403 -24.44 -6.89 8.97
C ILE A 403 -24.86 -6.99 7.50
N ASN A 404 -24.84 -5.87 6.77
CA ASN A 404 -25.20 -5.83 5.35
C ASN A 404 -24.17 -6.53 4.44
N GLU A 405 -22.89 -6.54 4.84
CA GLU A 405 -21.80 -7.14 4.07
C GLU A 405 -21.58 -8.63 4.39
N THR A 406 -21.99 -9.09 5.57
CA THR A 406 -21.90 -10.49 5.98
C THR A 406 -23.17 -11.27 5.64
N ASN A 407 -23.05 -12.30 4.80
CA ASN A 407 -24.18 -13.15 4.43
C ASN A 407 -24.74 -14.02 5.58
N ASP A 408 -24.02 -14.13 6.70
CA ASP A 408 -24.40 -14.94 7.87
C ASP A 408 -25.10 -14.12 8.97
N GLY A 409 -25.34 -12.82 8.74
CA GLY A 409 -26.00 -11.92 9.69
C GLY A 409 -25.16 -11.61 10.95
N THR A 410 -23.88 -11.99 10.99
CA THR A 410 -23.00 -11.75 12.14
C THR A 410 -22.21 -10.46 11.94
N CYS A 411 -22.22 -9.59 12.94
CA CYS A 411 -21.55 -8.28 12.87
C CYS A 411 -20.01 -8.39 12.99
N TYR A 412 -19.31 -8.69 11.87
CA TYR A 412 -17.86 -8.71 11.83
C TYR A 412 -17.26 -8.22 10.50
N PHE A 413 -15.99 -7.81 10.54
CA PHE A 413 -15.15 -7.54 9.37
C PHE A 413 -13.96 -8.50 9.35
N ARG A 414 -13.69 -9.15 8.21
CA ARG A 414 -12.47 -9.96 8.04
C ARG A 414 -11.41 -9.10 7.38
N VAL A 415 -10.34 -8.79 8.12
CA VAL A 415 -9.32 -7.84 7.66
C VAL A 415 -7.92 -8.47 7.71
N LYS A 416 -7.09 -8.10 6.74
CA LYS A 416 -5.67 -8.47 6.65
C LYS A 416 -4.80 -7.21 6.66
N LEU A 417 -5.00 -6.34 7.66
CA LEU A 417 -4.39 -5.00 7.67
C LEU A 417 -2.85 -5.03 7.72
N ILE A 418 -2.26 -6.11 8.22
CA ILE A 418 -0.82 -6.23 8.36
C ILE A 418 -0.28 -7.07 7.19
N PRO A 419 0.69 -6.57 6.41
CA PRO A 419 1.33 -7.35 5.36
C PRO A 419 1.94 -8.67 5.88
N GLU A 420 1.87 -9.73 5.08
CA GLU A 420 2.56 -10.99 5.39
C GLU A 420 4.08 -10.79 5.28
N GLY A 421 4.84 -11.37 6.22
CA GLY A 421 6.27 -11.15 6.42
C GLY A 421 6.60 -10.26 7.62
N VAL A 422 5.70 -9.35 8.00
CA VAL A 422 5.89 -8.45 9.15
C VAL A 422 5.96 -9.25 10.46
N GLU A 423 6.98 -8.99 11.27
CA GLU A 423 7.19 -9.70 12.54
C GLU A 423 6.70 -8.89 13.75
N LYS A 424 6.75 -7.56 13.67
CA LYS A 424 6.33 -6.67 14.76
C LYS A 424 5.56 -5.47 14.22
N THR A 425 4.45 -5.13 14.89
CA THR A 425 3.69 -3.91 14.59
C THR A 425 2.79 -3.48 15.74
N GLN A 426 2.02 -2.42 15.53
CA GLN A 426 1.03 -1.90 16.46
C GLN A 426 -0.29 -1.54 15.77
N ILE A 427 -1.37 -1.59 16.54
CA ILE A 427 -2.67 -1.08 16.15
C ILE A 427 -3.17 -0.15 17.25
N ILE A 428 -3.37 1.09 16.88
CA ILE A 428 -3.81 2.15 17.76
C ILE A 428 -5.30 2.38 17.57
N ASP A 429 -5.96 2.71 18.68
CA ASP A 429 -7.37 3.04 18.76
C ASP A 429 -8.28 1.85 18.40
N TRP A 430 -7.89 0.65 18.81
CA TRP A 430 -8.70 -0.56 18.62
C TRP A 430 -9.97 -0.52 19.48
N ILE A 431 -11.13 -0.81 18.88
CA ILE A 431 -12.38 -0.90 19.62
C ILE A 431 -12.57 -2.35 20.10
N PRO A 432 -12.55 -2.61 21.42
CA PRO A 432 -12.78 -3.94 21.94
C PRO A 432 -14.26 -4.28 21.84
N PHE A 433 -14.55 -5.57 21.72
CA PHE A 433 -15.94 -6.02 21.81
C PHE A 433 -16.38 -5.90 23.27
N THR A 434 -17.47 -5.18 23.51
CA THR A 434 -18.11 -5.14 24.82
C THR A 434 -19.60 -5.32 24.63
N SER A 435 -20.26 -5.90 25.64
CA SER A 435 -21.71 -6.03 25.67
C SER A 435 -22.34 -4.64 25.71
N SER A 436 -22.86 -4.19 24.58
CA SER A 436 -23.88 -3.15 24.42
C SER A 436 -23.77 -1.86 25.23
N PHE A 437 -23.57 -0.74 24.55
CA PHE A 437 -23.84 0.58 25.12
C PHE A 437 -25.30 0.98 24.85
N SER A 438 -25.92 1.74 25.76
CA SER A 438 -27.26 2.27 25.57
C SER A 438 -27.26 3.34 24.48
N ASP A 439 -28.14 3.20 23.49
CA ASP A 439 -28.46 4.28 22.55
C ASP A 439 -29.43 5.24 23.25
N ASP A 440 -28.92 6.37 23.75
CA ASP A 440 -29.74 7.38 24.44
C ASP A 440 -30.77 8.06 23.50
N THR A 441 -30.71 7.80 22.19
CA THR A 441 -31.57 8.47 21.20
C THR A 441 -32.88 7.75 20.87
N PHE A 442 -33.04 6.48 21.26
CA PHE A 442 -34.28 5.72 21.02
C PHE A 442 -34.87 5.16 22.31
N LYS A 443 -36.17 5.38 22.54
CA LYS A 443 -36.96 4.79 23.64
C LYS A 443 -37.04 3.25 23.62
N GLN A 444 -36.35 2.60 22.69
CA GLN A 444 -36.17 1.16 22.64
C GLN A 444 -34.70 0.85 22.98
N ARG A 445 -34.48 0.16 24.11
CA ARG A 445 -33.17 -0.33 24.55
C ARG A 445 -32.67 -1.42 23.59
N HIS A 446 -32.28 -1.06 22.38
CA HIS A 446 -31.57 -1.96 21.50
C HIS A 446 -30.11 -2.01 21.93
N HIS A 447 -29.66 -3.20 22.31
CA HIS A 447 -28.28 -3.47 22.64
C HIS A 447 -27.44 -3.43 21.36
N LEU A 448 -26.82 -2.29 21.05
CA LEU A 448 -25.90 -2.15 19.91
C LEU A 448 -24.70 -3.09 20.09
N LYS A 449 -24.39 -3.92 19.09
CA LYS A 449 -23.23 -4.82 19.13
C LYS A 449 -22.10 -4.19 18.34
N ARG A 450 -20.97 -3.94 19.00
CA ARG A 450 -19.75 -3.48 18.32
C ARG A 450 -19.34 -4.50 17.25
N PRO A 451 -19.01 -4.08 16.01
CA PRO A 451 -18.54 -5.00 15.00
C PRO A 451 -17.21 -5.61 15.44
N MET A 452 -17.10 -6.93 15.34
CA MET A 452 -15.84 -7.62 15.58
C MET A 452 -14.91 -7.43 14.39
N ILE A 453 -13.72 -6.88 14.60
CA ILE A 453 -12.69 -6.81 13.57
C ILE A 453 -11.82 -8.07 13.69
N CYS A 454 -11.99 -9.00 12.77
CA CYS A 454 -11.22 -10.24 12.68
C CYS A 454 -9.90 -9.96 11.94
N LEU A 455 -8.86 -9.62 12.69
CA LEU A 455 -7.50 -9.41 12.20
C LEU A 455 -6.80 -10.75 11.99
N LYS A 456 -6.38 -11.02 10.75
CA LYS A 456 -5.60 -12.21 10.40
C LYS A 456 -4.20 -11.84 9.92
N ASN A 457 -3.18 -12.49 10.46
CA ASN A 457 -1.81 -12.47 9.96
C ASN A 457 -1.05 -13.71 10.48
N ASN A 458 -0.32 -14.39 9.60
CA ASN A 458 0.40 -15.62 9.96
C ASN A 458 1.87 -15.38 10.31
N SER A 459 2.41 -14.20 10.02
CA SER A 459 3.85 -13.90 10.15
C SER A 459 4.19 -13.17 11.46
N LEU A 460 3.21 -12.48 12.03
CA LEU A 460 3.37 -11.59 13.18
C LEU A 460 3.75 -12.36 14.44
N ARG A 461 4.78 -11.85 15.14
CA ARG A 461 5.30 -12.39 16.40
C ARG A 461 5.04 -11.48 17.59
N SER A 462 4.98 -10.16 17.38
CA SER A 462 4.75 -9.19 18.45
C SER A 462 3.75 -8.12 17.99
N LEU A 463 2.70 -7.91 18.78
CA LEU A 463 1.64 -6.93 18.51
C LEU A 463 1.43 -6.03 19.72
N THR A 464 1.49 -4.72 19.50
CA THR A 464 0.99 -3.75 20.49
C THR A 464 -0.39 -3.25 20.08
N VAL A 465 -1.39 -3.42 20.92
CA VAL A 465 -2.74 -2.91 20.69
C VAL A 465 -3.03 -1.82 21.70
N LYS A 466 -3.32 -0.61 21.22
CA LYS A 466 -3.84 0.46 22.04
C LYS A 466 -5.36 0.51 21.88
N ILE A 467 -6.08 0.23 22.97
CA ILE A 467 -7.53 0.07 22.99
C ILE A 467 -8.22 1.40 23.34
N ILE A 468 -9.36 1.70 22.71
CA ILE A 468 -10.26 2.78 23.15
C ILE A 468 -11.24 2.25 24.20
N ARG A 469 -11.26 2.89 25.36
CA ARG A 469 -12.27 2.66 26.40
C ARG A 469 -13.38 3.71 26.32
N ILE A 470 -14.61 3.26 26.07
CA ILE A 470 -15.81 4.11 26.01
C ILE A 470 -16.46 4.28 27.39
N GLU A 471 -16.39 3.26 28.24
CA GLU A 471 -17.07 3.21 29.54
C GLU A 471 -16.09 2.93 30.67
N LYS A 472 -16.19 3.69 31.76
CA LYS A 472 -15.46 3.44 33.01
C LYS A 472 -15.92 2.10 33.62
N CYS A 473 -14.99 1.36 34.21
CA CYS A 473 -15.19 0.06 34.87
C CYS A 473 -15.95 -0.98 34.04
N SER A 474 -15.69 -1.06 32.73
CA SER A 474 -16.29 -2.05 31.83
C SER A 474 -15.40 -3.28 31.63
N SER A 475 -16.03 -4.43 31.38
CA SER A 475 -15.32 -5.64 30.93
C SER A 475 -14.88 -5.47 29.47
N ILE A 476 -13.61 -5.71 29.21
CA ILE A 476 -12.97 -5.63 27.90
C ILE A 476 -12.81 -7.06 27.38
N ARG A 477 -13.55 -7.41 26.32
CA ARG A 477 -13.36 -8.70 25.65
C ARG A 477 -12.43 -8.55 24.46
N ILE A 478 -11.31 -9.27 24.53
CA ILE A 478 -10.37 -9.41 23.43
C ILE A 478 -10.84 -10.54 22.54
N GLN A 479 -11.15 -10.21 21.30
CA GLN A 479 -11.64 -11.15 20.28
C GLN A 479 -11.26 -10.69 18.87
N GLY A 480 -11.24 -11.62 17.93
CA GLY A 480 -10.95 -11.34 16.53
C GLY A 480 -9.46 -11.37 16.18
N PHE A 481 -8.57 -11.80 17.07
CA PHE A 481 -7.15 -11.95 16.76
C PHE A 481 -6.84 -13.35 16.26
N TYR A 482 -6.74 -13.52 14.95
CA TYR A 482 -6.34 -14.76 14.28
C TYR A 482 -4.85 -14.70 13.93
N LEU A 483 -4.01 -14.85 14.96
CA LEU A 483 -2.57 -14.60 14.90
C LEU A 483 -1.81 -15.83 15.44
N PRO A 484 -1.81 -16.95 14.69
CA PRO A 484 -1.35 -18.25 15.20
C PRO A 484 0.10 -18.26 15.68
N ASN A 485 0.95 -17.39 15.14
CA ASN A 485 2.38 -17.33 15.47
C ASN A 485 2.75 -16.15 16.38
N LEU A 486 1.75 -15.44 16.93
CA LEU A 486 1.99 -14.34 17.87
C LEU A 486 2.61 -14.89 19.15
N GLN A 487 3.75 -14.35 19.54
CA GLN A 487 4.49 -14.71 20.76
C GLN A 487 4.26 -13.69 21.88
N GLU A 488 4.08 -12.43 21.51
CA GLU A 488 3.92 -11.32 22.46
C GLU A 488 2.73 -10.45 22.09
N LEU A 489 1.87 -10.17 23.07
CA LEU A 489 0.78 -9.22 22.96
C LEU A 489 0.95 -8.14 24.04
N PHE A 490 1.05 -6.88 23.62
CA PHE A 490 1.07 -5.74 24.52
C PHE A 490 -0.26 -5.01 24.42
N ILE A 491 -0.96 -4.87 25.55
CA ILE A 491 -2.21 -4.13 25.64
C ILE A 491 -1.93 -2.80 26.32
N ASN A 492 -2.07 -1.72 25.55
CA ASN A 492 -2.10 -0.36 26.07
C ASN A 492 -3.57 0.08 26.08
N ASN A 493 -3.97 0.79 27.11
CA ASN A 493 -5.26 1.43 27.15
C ASN A 493 -4.99 2.89 27.49
N THR A 494 -5.57 3.78 26.72
CA THR A 494 -5.74 5.14 27.21
C THR A 494 -7.22 5.33 27.38
N LEU A 495 -7.64 5.77 28.57
CA LEU A 495 -8.92 6.44 28.66
C LEU A 495 -8.92 7.57 27.61
N CYS A 496 -10.03 7.76 26.90
CA CYS A 496 -10.22 9.02 26.20
C CYS A 496 -10.15 10.10 27.29
N ASP A 497 -9.02 10.81 27.36
CA ASP A 497 -8.72 11.74 28.45
C ASP A 497 -9.88 12.69 28.65
N THR A 498 -10.62 12.42 29.72
CA THR A 498 -11.71 13.25 30.18
C THR A 498 -11.11 14.12 31.28
N THR A 499 -10.69 15.32 30.88
CA THR A 499 -10.27 16.45 31.73
C THR A 499 -8.85 16.45 32.33
N GLN A 500 -8.19 17.60 32.24
CA GLN A 500 -7.10 18.05 33.15
C GLN A 500 -7.57 18.26 34.61
N HIS A 501 -8.76 17.77 34.98
CA HIS A 501 -9.39 17.99 36.28
C HIS A 501 -10.09 16.74 36.83
N GLN A 502 -9.45 15.58 36.80
CA GLN A 502 -9.79 14.49 37.71
C GLN A 502 -8.53 13.80 38.26
N LYS A 503 -7.83 14.49 39.16
CA LYS A 503 -6.87 13.89 40.12
C LYS A 503 -7.56 12.96 41.15
N GLN A 504 -8.73 12.40 40.84
CA GLN A 504 -9.54 11.61 41.77
C GLN A 504 -10.38 10.57 41.01
N ALA A 505 -9.74 9.46 40.61
CA ALA A 505 -10.34 8.13 40.50
C ALA A 505 -9.23 7.07 40.41
N SER A 506 -8.35 7.01 41.42
CA SER A 506 -7.18 6.12 41.46
C SER A 506 -7.51 4.63 41.70
N ASN A 507 -8.72 4.15 41.38
CA ASN A 507 -9.20 2.81 41.74
C ASN A 507 -10.14 2.14 40.71
N ASP A 508 -10.25 2.66 39.48
CA ASP A 508 -11.11 2.04 38.46
C ASP A 508 -10.50 0.70 38.00
N MET A 509 -11.19 -0.41 38.27
CA MET A 509 -10.81 -1.77 37.89
C MET A 509 -11.56 -2.18 36.61
N SER A 510 -10.83 -2.68 35.61
CA SER A 510 -11.42 -3.26 34.40
C SER A 510 -11.02 -4.72 34.24
N CYS A 511 -12.00 -5.59 34.02
CA CYS A 511 -11.72 -6.98 33.70
C CYS A 511 -11.33 -7.12 32.23
N ILE A 512 -10.27 -7.87 31.94
CA ILE A 512 -9.93 -8.30 30.58
C ILE A 512 -10.22 -9.79 30.44
N GLU A 513 -10.98 -10.13 29.40
CA GLU A 513 -11.32 -11.51 29.06
C GLU A 513 -10.92 -11.80 27.61
N PHE A 514 -10.23 -12.91 27.40
CA PHE A 514 -10.04 -13.49 26.07
C PHE A 514 -11.22 -14.40 25.75
N THR A 515 -11.50 -14.57 24.46
CA THR A 515 -12.58 -15.45 23.99
C THR A 515 -12.02 -16.50 23.04
N SER A 516 -12.84 -17.52 22.75
CA SER A 516 -12.56 -18.55 21.73
C SER A 516 -12.54 -18.02 20.29
N TRP A 517 -12.90 -16.76 20.07
CA TRP A 517 -12.81 -16.08 18.77
C TRP A 517 -11.42 -15.49 18.51
N ASN A 518 -10.39 -16.09 19.11
CA ASN A 518 -8.98 -15.78 18.91
C ASN A 518 -8.22 -17.06 18.55
N GLU A 519 -7.14 -16.90 17.80
CA GLU A 519 -6.12 -17.91 17.53
C GLU A 519 -4.78 -17.35 18.03
N LEU A 520 -4.50 -17.54 19.31
CA LEU A 520 -3.33 -17.01 20.03
C LEU A 520 -2.52 -18.11 20.71
N SER A 521 -2.49 -19.31 20.10
CA SER A 521 -1.93 -20.51 20.72
C SER A 521 -0.44 -20.38 21.05
N GLN A 522 0.33 -19.58 20.30
CA GLN A 522 1.76 -19.38 20.53
C GLN A 522 2.10 -18.19 21.44
N CYS A 523 1.10 -17.50 22.00
CA CYS A 523 1.33 -16.33 22.83
C CYS A 523 1.95 -16.75 24.16
N LYS A 524 3.18 -16.31 24.41
CA LYS A 524 3.98 -16.62 25.61
C LYS A 524 4.00 -15.46 26.59
N LYS A 525 3.81 -14.24 26.10
CA LYS A 525 3.94 -13.02 26.89
C LYS A 525 2.76 -12.08 26.67
N LEU A 526 2.14 -11.68 27.77
CA LEU A 526 1.16 -10.60 27.80
C LEU A 526 1.75 -9.43 28.58
N GLY A 527 1.85 -8.26 27.94
CA GLY A 527 2.39 -7.04 28.55
C GLY A 527 1.37 -5.92 28.62
N PHE A 528 1.59 -5.00 29.56
CA PHE A 528 0.78 -3.81 29.76
C PHE A 528 1.69 -2.59 29.82
N ALA A 529 1.33 -1.52 29.10
CA ALA A 529 2.00 -0.24 29.26
C ALA A 529 1.41 0.45 30.50
N GLN A 530 2.12 0.46 31.62
CA GLN A 530 1.72 1.22 32.80
C GLN A 530 1.94 2.72 32.52
N LEU A 531 0.85 3.49 32.48
CA LEU A 531 0.89 4.93 32.70
C LEU A 531 0.85 5.15 34.21
N GLU A 532 1.63 6.10 34.71
CA GLU A 532 1.86 6.33 36.16
C GLU A 532 0.59 6.61 36.98
N ASP A 533 -0.57 6.84 36.33
CA ASP A 533 -1.84 7.24 36.95
C ASP A 533 -3.08 6.41 36.51
N ASP A 534 -2.96 5.32 35.75
CA ASP A 534 -4.12 4.66 35.10
C ASP A 534 -4.54 3.29 35.66
N SER A 535 -5.87 3.12 35.73
CA SER A 535 -6.69 1.90 35.87
C SER A 535 -5.97 0.54 36.08
N ASN A 536 -6.29 -0.15 37.17
CA ASN A 536 -5.86 -1.52 37.41
C ASN A 536 -6.63 -2.52 36.51
N TYR A 537 -5.92 -3.49 35.92
CA TYR A 537 -6.56 -4.57 35.16
C TYR A 537 -6.72 -5.82 35.99
N VAL A 538 -7.89 -6.45 35.90
CA VAL A 538 -8.15 -7.76 36.53
C VAL A 538 -8.25 -8.82 35.43
N LEU A 539 -7.42 -9.86 35.52
CA LEU A 539 -7.45 -10.99 34.60
C LEU A 539 -7.76 -12.27 35.35
N ASN A 540 -8.72 -13.05 34.87
CA ASN A 540 -9.03 -14.37 35.40
C ASN A 540 -8.01 -15.40 34.86
N ILE A 541 -7.30 -16.09 35.76
CA ILE A 541 -6.27 -17.07 35.39
C ILE A 541 -6.86 -18.25 34.59
N SER A 542 -8.07 -18.70 34.89
CA SER A 542 -8.70 -19.79 34.12
C SER A 542 -8.95 -19.37 32.67
N ASN A 543 -9.43 -18.14 32.47
CA ASN A 543 -9.65 -17.58 31.14
C ASN A 543 -8.35 -17.44 30.34
N LEU A 544 -7.26 -17.05 31.00
CA LEU A 544 -5.92 -17.01 30.38
C LEU A 544 -5.46 -18.42 29.99
N GLN A 545 -5.62 -19.42 30.86
CA GLN A 545 -5.23 -20.81 30.56
C GLN A 545 -6.05 -21.41 29.41
N ASP A 546 -7.35 -21.11 29.35
CA ASP A 546 -8.25 -21.64 28.32
C ASP A 546 -7.97 -21.04 26.93
N HIS A 547 -7.54 -19.78 26.85
CA HIS A 547 -7.41 -19.05 25.58
C HIS A 547 -5.99 -18.65 25.19
N LEU A 548 -5.04 -18.70 26.13
CA LEU A 548 -3.62 -18.44 25.94
C LEU A 548 -2.81 -19.58 26.59
N PRO A 549 -2.92 -20.82 26.08
CA PRO A 549 -2.44 -22.02 26.78
C PRO A 549 -0.91 -22.07 27.00
N ASN A 550 -0.14 -21.29 26.23
CA ASN A 550 1.33 -21.22 26.33
C ASN A 550 1.83 -19.95 27.05
N LEU A 551 0.94 -19.19 27.68
CA LEU A 551 1.30 -17.96 28.39
C LEU A 551 2.16 -18.26 29.62
N ASP A 552 3.32 -17.62 29.73
CA ASP A 552 4.10 -17.61 30.96
C ASP A 552 3.54 -16.53 31.90
N LEU A 553 2.76 -16.97 32.90
CA LEU A 553 2.15 -16.09 33.89
C LEU A 553 3.19 -15.36 34.76
N ARG A 554 4.34 -15.99 35.03
CA ARG A 554 5.40 -15.36 35.85
C ARG A 554 6.15 -14.30 35.08
N GLU A 555 6.43 -14.55 33.80
CA GLU A 555 7.07 -13.55 32.94
C GLU A 555 6.12 -12.38 32.62
N SER A 556 4.83 -12.67 32.42
CA SER A 556 3.83 -11.68 32.03
C SER A 556 3.38 -10.78 33.19
N PHE A 557 3.39 -11.30 34.42
CA PHE A 557 2.80 -10.60 35.57
C PHE A 557 3.69 -10.64 36.82
N PRO A 558 4.26 -9.49 37.23
CA PRO A 558 5.03 -9.41 38.48
C PRO A 558 4.22 -9.75 39.74
N THR A 559 2.90 -9.57 39.71
CA THR A 559 1.97 -9.83 40.82
C THR A 559 1.49 -11.29 40.89
N PHE A 560 1.91 -12.14 39.94
CA PHE A 560 1.60 -13.56 39.94
C PHE A 560 2.57 -14.34 40.85
N PHE A 561 2.01 -15.06 41.81
CA PHE A 561 2.74 -15.92 42.75
C PHE A 561 2.57 -17.40 42.38
N ASP A 562 1.32 -17.88 42.26
CA ASP A 562 1.02 -19.28 41.93
C ASP A 562 -0.39 -19.51 41.35
N ILE A 563 -0.62 -20.71 40.82
CA ILE A 563 -1.86 -21.13 40.14
C ILE A 563 -3.11 -21.21 41.04
N ARG A 564 -2.97 -21.12 42.37
CA ARG A 564 -4.13 -21.06 43.28
C ARG A 564 -4.75 -19.67 43.29
N GLN A 565 -4.02 -18.66 42.83
CA GLN A 565 -4.60 -17.36 42.53
C GLN A 565 -5.68 -17.53 41.47
N LYS A 566 -6.84 -16.90 41.69
CA LYS A 566 -7.93 -16.88 40.70
C LYS A 566 -7.79 -15.73 39.72
N PHE A 567 -7.17 -14.64 40.17
CA PHE A 567 -7.05 -13.41 39.42
C PHE A 567 -5.64 -12.84 39.56
N VAL A 568 -5.20 -12.15 38.51
CA VAL A 568 -4.01 -11.30 38.51
C VAL A 568 -4.47 -9.86 38.36
N VAL A 569 -3.84 -8.97 39.12
CA VAL A 569 -4.05 -7.51 39.02
C VAL A 569 -2.79 -6.88 38.47
N VAL A 570 -2.92 -6.04 37.43
CA VAL A 570 -1.79 -5.43 36.69
C VAL A 570 -1.91 -3.92 36.63
#